data_AF-A0A8H7VJK7-F1
#
_entry.id   AF-A0A8H7VJK7-F1
#
_cell.length_a   1.000
_cell.length_b   1.000
_cell.length_c   1.000
_cell.angle_alpha   90.00
_cell.angle_beta   90.00
_cell.angle_gamma   90.00
#
_symmetry.space_group_name_H-M   'P 1'
#
loop_
_entity.id
_entity.type
_entity.pdbx_description
1 polymer ?
#
loop_
_entity_poly.entity_id
_entity_poly.type
_entity_poly.pdbx_seq_one_letter_code
_entity_poly.pdbx_strand_id
1 'polypeptide(L)'
;MASNSIVQKQTSLLPRWVLRLLGYSSLAAALISLIVYWYKRFPPSSSTRRSNRPSQGGNQQSRSTAGPSTANNSSTNGWGSRLLGNAASSKKKRALTLSLKNTVLWNPSSDVDTPNHAFHENAAIALNRLTQLYDVYLIIHVSSDDEKDQINRLLQNAGLLENNVLDSRKILWCSTEEGKIHMIRHIEPVVHIEGGWELDDGEDIVRKLRPFVSRLIWVITRRRRSSFNQARLKESDQGIMGANVELAEKLLETTIGKELGFSVIEEDA
;
A
#
# COMPACT_ATOMS: atom_id res chain seq x y z
N MET A 1 56.03 67.12 -27.49
CA MET A 1 54.56 67.24 -27.51
C MET A 1 53.99 65.94 -26.98
N ALA A 2 53.45 65.99 -25.76
CA ALA A 2 52.93 64.84 -25.03
C ALA A 2 51.42 64.69 -25.27
N SER A 3 50.92 63.47 -25.34
CA SER A 3 49.48 63.17 -25.28
C SER A 3 49.26 61.88 -24.49
N ASN A 4 48.87 62.03 -23.22
CA ASN A 4 48.40 60.96 -22.35
C ASN A 4 46.88 60.84 -22.50
N SER A 5 46.40 59.66 -22.90
CA SER A 5 44.97 59.32 -22.88
C SER A 5 44.66 58.47 -21.65
N ILE A 6 43.90 59.05 -20.72
CA ILE A 6 43.36 58.39 -19.53
C ILE A 6 42.12 57.57 -19.92
N VAL A 7 42.15 56.26 -19.67
CA VAL A 7 41.00 55.36 -19.84
C VAL A 7 40.18 55.36 -18.55
N GLN A 8 38.97 55.93 -18.59
CA GLN A 8 37.98 55.79 -17.52
C GLN A 8 37.24 54.45 -17.62
N LYS A 9 37.30 53.63 -16.56
CA LYS A 9 36.46 52.44 -16.38
C LYS A 9 35.06 52.87 -15.90
N GLN A 10 34.04 52.69 -16.74
CA GLN A 10 32.64 52.75 -16.33
C GLN A 10 32.26 51.47 -15.57
N THR A 11 31.83 51.62 -14.32
CA THR A 11 31.17 50.56 -13.54
C THR A 11 29.68 50.56 -13.90
N SER A 12 29.24 49.53 -14.63
CA SER A 12 27.82 49.36 -14.97
C SER A 12 27.04 48.94 -13.72
N LEU A 13 26.36 49.92 -13.11
CA LEU A 13 25.32 49.68 -12.10
C LEU A 13 24.22 48.82 -12.73
N LEU A 14 23.94 47.69 -12.07
CA LEU A 14 22.93 46.74 -12.51
C LEU A 14 21.56 47.43 -12.67
N PRO A 15 20.83 47.11 -13.75
CA PRO A 15 19.61 47.83 -14.10
C PRO A 15 18.48 47.55 -13.09
N ARG A 16 17.77 48.61 -12.69
CA ARG A 16 16.82 48.65 -11.56
C ARG A 16 15.70 47.60 -11.57
N TRP A 17 15.41 46.99 -12.71
CA TRP A 17 14.42 45.91 -12.84
C TRP A 17 14.91 44.58 -12.26
N VAL A 18 16.21 44.31 -12.31
CA VAL A 18 16.82 43.08 -11.74
C VAL A 18 16.75 43.09 -10.21
N LEU A 19 16.95 44.27 -9.60
CA LEU A 19 16.79 44.45 -8.15
C LEU A 19 15.35 44.23 -7.67
N ARG A 20 14.35 44.54 -8.51
CA ARG A 20 12.94 44.29 -8.18
C ARG A 20 12.62 42.79 -8.23
N LEU A 21 13.18 42.05 -9.19
CA LEU A 21 12.95 40.61 -9.33
C LEU A 21 13.53 39.80 -8.15
N LEU A 22 14.72 40.16 -7.69
CA LEU A 22 15.36 39.59 -6.49
C LEU A 22 14.60 39.91 -5.19
N GLY A 23 13.94 41.08 -5.14
CA GLY A 23 13.08 41.44 -4.01
C GLY A 23 11.84 40.54 -3.90
N TYR A 24 11.17 40.24 -5.01
CA TYR A 24 9.97 39.41 -5.01
C TYR A 24 10.25 37.94 -4.67
N SER A 25 11.37 37.37 -5.11
CA SER A 25 11.74 35.99 -4.77
C SER A 25 12.02 35.81 -3.27
N SER A 26 12.67 36.81 -2.65
CA SER A 26 12.95 36.81 -1.20
C SER A 26 11.66 36.91 -0.38
N LEU A 27 10.72 37.76 -0.81
CA LEU A 27 9.43 37.94 -0.15
C LEU A 27 8.54 36.69 -0.25
N ALA A 28 8.54 36.01 -1.39
CA ALA A 28 7.82 34.74 -1.56
C ALA A 28 8.35 33.64 -0.65
N ALA A 29 9.69 33.49 -0.55
CA ALA A 29 10.31 32.50 0.32
C ALA A 29 10.03 32.77 1.81
N ALA A 30 10.01 34.05 2.22
CA ALA A 30 9.66 34.46 3.58
C ALA A 30 8.19 34.15 3.93
N LEU A 31 7.26 34.39 3.00
CA LEU A 31 5.84 34.07 3.21
C LEU A 31 5.60 32.56 3.34
N ILE A 32 6.20 31.75 2.48
CA ILE A 32 6.11 30.29 2.55
C ILE A 32 6.66 29.78 3.89
N SER A 33 7.80 30.33 4.32
CA SER A 33 8.41 29.98 5.60
C SER A 33 7.53 30.37 6.80
N LEU A 34 6.85 31.51 6.74
CA LEU A 34 5.92 31.97 7.77
C LEU A 34 4.65 31.12 7.84
N ILE A 35 4.13 30.66 6.69
CA ILE A 35 2.96 29.76 6.61
C ILE A 35 3.31 28.39 7.21
N VAL A 36 4.45 27.81 6.86
CA VAL A 36 4.92 26.52 7.42
C VAL A 36 5.17 26.65 8.92
N TYR A 37 5.72 27.78 9.37
CA TYR A 37 5.94 28.06 10.79
C TYR A 37 4.61 28.14 11.55
N TRP A 38 3.61 28.82 11.00
CA TRP A 38 2.27 28.92 11.61
C TRP A 38 1.57 27.56 11.69
N TYR A 39 1.64 26.75 10.63
CA TYR A 39 1.06 25.40 10.61
C TYR A 39 1.71 24.45 11.63
N LYS A 40 3.01 24.62 11.90
CA LYS A 40 3.71 23.84 12.93
C LYS A 40 3.44 24.34 14.36
N ARG A 41 3.27 25.65 14.54
CA ARG A 41 3.10 26.26 15.87
C ARG A 41 1.66 26.20 16.40
N PHE A 42 0.68 26.17 15.51
CA PHE A 42 -0.74 26.03 15.85
C PHE A 42 -1.38 24.93 14.99
N PRO A 43 -1.15 23.64 15.31
CA PRO A 43 -1.87 22.56 14.63
C PRO A 43 -3.37 22.76 14.85
N PRO A 44 -4.21 22.64 13.81
CA PRO A 44 -5.65 22.78 13.96
C PRO A 44 -6.14 21.74 14.97
N SER A 45 -6.64 22.21 16.10
CA SER A 45 -7.35 21.41 17.08
C SER A 45 -8.55 20.79 16.37
N SER A 46 -8.45 19.50 16.02
CA SER A 46 -9.59 18.71 15.60
C SER A 46 -10.51 18.55 16.80
N SER A 47 -11.40 19.52 16.99
CA SER A 47 -12.50 19.47 17.94
C SER A 47 -13.53 18.43 17.48
N THR A 48 -13.21 17.16 17.70
CA THR A 48 -14.20 16.10 17.58
C THR A 48 -15.10 16.18 18.80
N ARG A 49 -16.16 16.98 18.67
CA ARG A 49 -17.41 16.88 19.43
C ARG A 49 -17.80 15.41 19.52
N ARG A 50 -17.70 14.80 20.70
CA ARG A 50 -18.49 13.62 21.04
C ARG A 50 -19.49 13.99 22.13
N SER A 51 -20.74 13.92 21.71
CA SER A 51 -21.97 14.12 22.45
C SER A 51 -21.99 13.32 23.75
N ASN A 52 -22.29 14.02 24.85
CA ASN A 52 -22.77 13.43 26.09
C ASN A 52 -24.12 12.71 25.86
N ARG A 53 -24.28 11.52 26.44
CA ARG A 53 -25.57 11.04 26.95
C ARG A 53 -25.31 10.19 28.21
N PRO A 54 -26.08 10.36 29.30
CA PRO A 54 -25.78 9.76 30.59
C PRO A 54 -26.48 8.40 30.77
N SER A 55 -25.85 7.51 31.52
CA SER A 55 -26.52 6.39 32.18
C SER A 55 -25.92 6.18 33.57
N GLN A 56 -26.82 6.11 34.55
CA GLN A 56 -26.65 6.07 35.99
C GLN A 56 -26.05 4.76 36.53
N GLY A 57 -25.44 4.87 37.72
CA GLY A 57 -25.34 3.84 38.76
C GLY A 57 -23.99 3.13 38.82
N GLY A 58 -23.25 3.05 39.93
CA GLY A 58 -23.42 3.54 41.29
C GLY A 58 -22.26 2.99 42.17
N ASN A 59 -21.94 3.70 43.26
CA ASN A 59 -21.25 3.26 44.51
C ASN A 59 -19.85 2.58 44.42
N GLN A 60 -18.88 2.74 45.34
CA GLN A 60 -18.71 3.47 46.60
C GLN A 60 -17.22 3.27 47.04
N GLN A 61 -16.58 4.29 47.66
CA GLN A 61 -15.64 4.20 48.82
C GLN A 61 -14.30 3.40 48.70
N SER A 62 -13.12 3.78 49.20
CA SER A 62 -12.68 4.64 50.32
C SER A 62 -11.17 5.01 50.28
N ARG A 63 -10.87 6.24 50.74
CA ARG A 63 -9.78 6.72 51.65
C ARG A 63 -8.34 6.14 51.67
N SER A 64 -7.40 7.00 51.26
CA SER A 64 -6.24 7.62 51.96
C SER A 64 -5.27 6.80 52.85
N THR A 65 -3.95 6.98 52.60
CA THR A 65 -2.92 7.37 53.60
C THR A 65 -1.65 7.92 52.93
N ALA A 66 -0.99 8.84 53.63
CA ALA A 66 0.18 9.62 53.21
C ALA A 66 1.50 9.07 53.75
N GLY A 67 2.64 9.38 53.10
CA GLY A 67 3.96 9.38 53.74
C GLY A 67 5.15 9.31 52.76
N PRO A 68 6.31 9.94 53.05
CA PRO A 68 7.18 10.59 52.04
C PRO A 68 8.59 9.98 51.92
N SER A 69 9.29 10.20 50.79
CA SER A 69 10.73 10.55 50.74
C SER A 69 11.31 10.60 49.30
N THR A 70 11.94 11.74 49.00
CA THR A 70 13.30 11.91 48.45
C THR A 70 13.74 11.08 47.23
N ALA A 71 14.01 11.74 46.10
CA ALA A 71 15.36 11.93 45.55
C ALA A 71 15.35 12.50 44.13
N ASN A 72 16.24 13.47 43.94
CA ASN A 72 16.66 14.06 42.68
C ASN A 72 16.95 13.01 41.58
N ASN A 73 16.57 13.32 40.35
CA ASN A 73 17.56 13.43 39.28
C ASN A 73 17.00 14.17 38.07
N SER A 74 17.45 15.41 37.93
CA SER A 74 17.60 16.09 36.65
C SER A 74 18.47 15.24 35.73
N SER A 75 17.86 14.54 34.77
CA SER A 75 18.57 14.02 33.61
C SER A 75 17.94 14.61 32.36
N THR A 76 18.71 15.54 31.79
CA THR A 76 18.54 16.12 30.47
C THR A 76 18.54 15.00 29.44
N ASN A 77 17.37 14.42 29.15
CA ASN A 77 17.19 13.50 28.04
C ASN A 77 17.19 14.31 26.73
N GLY A 78 18.41 14.62 26.29
CA GLY A 78 18.69 15.14 24.96
C GLY A 78 18.13 14.19 23.90
N TRP A 79 17.45 14.77 22.92
CA TRP A 79 16.91 14.12 21.73
C TRP A 79 17.96 13.43 20.82
N GLY A 80 19.22 13.33 21.25
CA GLY A 80 20.35 12.83 20.45
C GLY A 80 20.60 11.32 20.50
N SER A 81 19.99 10.57 21.41
CA SER A 81 20.28 9.13 21.58
C SER A 81 19.31 8.18 20.87
N ARG A 82 18.31 8.70 20.14
CA ARG A 82 17.38 7.91 19.32
C ARG A 82 17.75 7.81 17.84
N LEU A 83 18.90 8.34 17.43
CA LEU A 83 19.33 8.34 16.02
C LEU A 83 20.39 7.29 15.68
N LEU A 84 20.77 6.41 16.62
CA LEU A 84 21.78 5.37 16.40
C LEU A 84 21.34 3.95 16.80
N GLY A 85 20.01 3.71 16.88
CA GLY A 85 19.45 2.37 17.03
C GLY A 85 18.69 1.98 15.76
N ASN A 86 19.23 1.03 15.01
CA ASN A 86 18.67 0.42 13.79
C ASN A 86 18.75 1.24 12.49
N ALA A 87 19.96 1.65 12.13
CA ALA A 87 20.31 1.90 10.72
C ALA A 87 20.62 0.57 9.98
N ALA A 88 19.74 -0.43 10.10
CA ALA A 88 19.47 -1.27 8.95
C ALA A 88 18.49 -0.45 8.13
N SER A 89 18.97 0.23 7.10
CA SER A 89 18.12 0.88 6.11
C SER A 89 17.24 -0.20 5.50
N SER A 90 16.10 -0.48 6.14
CA SER A 90 15.03 -1.23 5.50
C SER A 90 14.61 -0.33 4.35
N LYS A 91 15.14 -0.62 3.16
CA LYS A 91 14.67 0.01 1.93
C LYS A 91 13.16 -0.14 1.98
N LYS A 92 12.44 0.98 1.95
CA LYS A 92 10.97 0.99 1.99
C LYS A 92 10.50 0.00 0.92
N LYS A 93 9.88 -1.10 1.35
CA LYS A 93 9.37 -2.11 0.42
C LYS A 93 8.35 -1.43 -0.49
N ARG A 94 8.36 -1.81 -1.77
CA ARG A 94 7.38 -1.29 -2.73
C ARG A 94 6.02 -1.93 -2.45
N ALA A 95 4.95 -1.17 -2.60
CA ALA A 95 3.60 -1.67 -2.36
C ALA A 95 3.17 -2.68 -3.44
N LEU A 96 2.58 -3.78 -3.01
CA LEU A 96 1.98 -4.81 -3.86
C LEU A 96 0.56 -5.08 -3.38
N THR A 97 -0.41 -5.09 -4.28
CA THR A 97 -1.78 -5.52 -3.96
C THR A 97 -2.05 -6.90 -4.55
N LEU A 98 -2.70 -7.77 -3.79
CA LEU A 98 -3.05 -9.12 -4.23
C LEU A 98 -4.52 -9.41 -3.93
N SER A 99 -5.24 -9.82 -4.96
CA SER A 99 -6.60 -10.32 -4.87
C SER A 99 -6.57 -11.78 -4.42
N LEU A 100 -7.11 -12.06 -3.23
CA LEU A 100 -6.86 -13.34 -2.55
C LEU A 100 -7.56 -14.52 -3.23
N LYS A 101 -8.84 -14.35 -3.58
CA LYS A 101 -9.64 -15.37 -4.27
C LYS A 101 -9.11 -15.60 -5.68
N ASN A 102 -9.17 -16.86 -6.13
CA ASN A 102 -8.70 -17.38 -7.42
C ASN A 102 -7.20 -17.16 -7.74
N THR A 103 -6.46 -16.45 -6.88
CA THR A 103 -5.00 -16.30 -6.97
C THR A 103 -4.30 -17.22 -5.96
N VAL A 104 -4.70 -17.12 -4.69
CA VAL A 104 -4.11 -17.85 -3.56
C VAL A 104 -5.10 -18.86 -3.00
N LEU A 105 -6.38 -18.51 -2.98
CA LEU A 105 -7.46 -19.37 -2.55
C LEU A 105 -8.31 -19.84 -3.73
N TRP A 106 -8.88 -21.04 -3.64
CA TRP A 106 -9.92 -21.53 -4.54
C TRP A 106 -11.09 -22.07 -3.74
N ASN A 107 -12.28 -22.06 -4.35
CA ASN A 107 -13.44 -22.74 -3.80
C ASN A 107 -13.58 -24.14 -4.46
N PRO A 108 -13.37 -25.24 -3.73
CA PRO A 108 -13.59 -26.59 -4.21
C PRO A 108 -15.07 -26.90 -4.48
N SER A 109 -15.98 -26.24 -3.75
CA SER A 109 -17.42 -26.40 -3.93
C SER A 109 -17.84 -26.07 -5.36
N SER A 110 -18.76 -26.85 -5.91
CA SER A 110 -19.46 -26.52 -7.17
C SER A 110 -20.50 -25.43 -6.96
N ASP A 111 -21.02 -25.32 -5.73
CA ASP A 111 -21.91 -24.25 -5.32
C ASP A 111 -21.07 -23.05 -4.84
N VAL A 112 -21.22 -21.94 -5.54
CA VAL A 112 -20.48 -20.69 -5.33
C VAL A 112 -20.89 -20.03 -4.02
N ASP A 113 -22.14 -20.19 -3.60
CA ASP A 113 -22.71 -19.56 -2.41
C ASP A 113 -22.31 -20.27 -1.12
N THR A 114 -21.73 -21.48 -1.23
CA THR A 114 -21.21 -22.23 -0.09
C THR A 114 -19.72 -21.88 0.13
N PRO A 115 -19.36 -21.15 1.21
CA PRO A 115 -17.97 -20.76 1.48
C PRO A 115 -17.14 -21.96 1.95
N ASN A 116 -16.32 -22.52 1.06
CA ASN A 116 -15.43 -23.65 1.36
C ASN A 116 -13.99 -23.41 0.87
N HIS A 117 -13.50 -22.17 0.94
CA HIS A 117 -12.19 -21.81 0.40
C HIS A 117 -11.05 -22.65 0.97
N ALA A 118 -10.09 -22.99 0.11
CA ALA A 118 -8.84 -23.66 0.46
C ALA A 118 -7.67 -22.99 -0.28
N PHE A 119 -6.45 -23.15 0.25
CA PHE A 119 -5.26 -22.68 -0.45
C PHE A 119 -5.01 -23.48 -1.72
N HIS A 120 -4.54 -22.80 -2.76
CA HIS A 120 -3.78 -23.45 -3.81
C HIS A 120 -2.48 -24.01 -3.22
N GLU A 121 -1.98 -25.10 -3.82
CA GLU A 121 -0.73 -25.72 -3.42
C GLU A 121 0.40 -24.68 -3.38
N ASN A 122 1.20 -24.70 -2.31
CA ASN A 122 2.32 -23.78 -2.06
C ASN A 122 1.99 -22.27 -2.04
N ALA A 123 0.73 -21.88 -2.20
CA ALA A 123 0.34 -20.47 -2.30
C ALA A 123 0.50 -19.71 -0.97
N ALA A 124 0.26 -20.37 0.17
CA ALA A 124 0.53 -19.77 1.49
C ALA A 124 2.04 -19.48 1.69
N ILE A 125 2.91 -20.39 1.24
CA ILE A 125 4.36 -20.21 1.28
C ILE A 125 4.76 -19.05 0.36
N ALA A 126 4.21 -19.00 -0.85
CA ALA A 126 4.45 -17.89 -1.78
C ALA A 126 4.01 -16.55 -1.19
N LEU A 127 2.84 -16.50 -0.54
CA LEU A 127 2.34 -15.30 0.11
C LEU A 127 3.24 -14.83 1.26
N ASN A 128 3.76 -15.74 2.09
CA ASN A 128 4.76 -15.41 3.11
C ASN A 128 6.06 -14.87 2.49
N ARG A 129 6.55 -15.47 1.39
CA ARG A 129 7.73 -14.94 0.68
C ARG A 129 7.47 -13.56 0.08
N LEU A 130 6.26 -13.30 -0.43
CA LEU A 130 5.89 -11.98 -0.94
C LEU A 130 5.98 -10.90 0.14
N THR A 131 5.55 -11.17 1.37
CA THR A 131 5.62 -10.19 2.47
C THR A 131 7.06 -9.89 2.88
N GLN A 132 8.02 -10.76 2.57
CA GLN A 132 9.44 -10.51 2.78
C GLN A 132 10.01 -9.51 1.76
N LEU A 133 9.49 -9.49 0.53
CA LEU A 133 9.98 -8.66 -0.58
C LEU A 133 9.19 -7.36 -0.78
N TYR A 134 7.88 -7.40 -0.55
CA TYR A 134 6.96 -6.31 -0.83
C TYR A 134 6.23 -5.83 0.42
N ASP A 135 5.70 -4.62 0.35
CA ASP A 135 4.68 -4.18 1.29
C ASP A 135 3.31 -4.65 0.79
N VAL A 136 2.84 -5.79 1.29
CA VAL A 136 1.69 -6.51 0.73
C VAL A 136 0.36 -6.03 1.33
N TYR A 137 -0.57 -5.71 0.44
CA TYR A 137 -1.97 -5.44 0.75
C TYR A 137 -2.81 -6.57 0.16
N LEU A 138 -3.53 -7.30 1.01
CA LEU A 138 -4.48 -8.31 0.57
C LEU A 138 -5.85 -7.67 0.39
N ILE A 139 -6.47 -7.91 -0.76
CA ILE A 139 -7.82 -7.45 -1.04
C ILE A 139 -8.70 -8.67 -1.26
N ILE A 140 -9.78 -8.75 -0.50
CA ILE A 140 -10.64 -9.91 -0.43
C ILE A 140 -12.06 -9.45 -0.75
N HIS A 141 -12.59 -9.94 -1.88
CA HIS A 141 -14.00 -9.80 -2.20
C HIS A 141 -14.79 -10.81 -1.36
N VAL A 142 -15.80 -10.34 -0.64
CA VAL A 142 -16.69 -11.19 0.17
C VAL A 142 -18.15 -10.80 -0.04
N SER A 143 -19.00 -11.81 -0.07
CA SER A 143 -20.45 -11.72 -0.24
C SER A 143 -21.21 -11.81 1.09
N SER A 144 -20.58 -12.39 2.12
CA SER A 144 -21.17 -12.63 3.44
C SER A 144 -20.14 -12.55 4.58
N ASP A 145 -20.63 -12.34 5.80
CA ASP A 145 -19.78 -12.38 7.01
C ASP A 145 -19.29 -13.81 7.30
N ASP A 146 -20.08 -14.84 6.98
CA ASP A 146 -19.68 -16.25 7.13
C ASP A 146 -18.47 -16.59 6.26
N GLU A 147 -18.48 -16.12 5.01
CA GLU A 147 -17.34 -16.25 4.10
C GLU A 147 -16.10 -15.53 4.64
N LYS A 148 -16.27 -14.30 5.10
CA LYS A 148 -15.19 -13.51 5.70
C LYS A 148 -14.57 -14.23 6.90
N ASP A 149 -15.39 -14.77 7.79
CA ASP A 149 -14.94 -15.54 8.95
C ASP A 149 -14.22 -16.81 8.54
N GLN A 150 -14.73 -17.53 7.53
CA GLN A 150 -14.10 -18.73 6.99
C GLN A 150 -12.71 -18.45 6.42
N ILE A 151 -12.56 -17.40 5.62
CA ILE A 151 -11.28 -16.95 5.06
C ILE A 151 -10.33 -16.48 6.18
N ASN A 152 -10.84 -15.74 7.17
CA ASN A 152 -10.01 -15.25 8.26
C ASN A 152 -9.43 -16.40 9.10
N ARG A 153 -10.25 -17.42 9.43
CA ARG A 153 -9.78 -18.65 10.09
C ARG A 153 -8.76 -19.40 9.24
N LEU A 154 -8.97 -19.46 7.93
CA LEU A 154 -8.04 -20.11 7.01
C LEU A 154 -6.66 -19.43 6.99
N LEU A 155 -6.62 -18.09 6.94
CA LEU A 155 -5.38 -17.31 7.03
C LEU A 155 -4.70 -17.50 8.39
N GLN A 156 -5.47 -17.52 9.48
CA GLN A 156 -4.95 -17.76 10.82
C GLN A 156 -4.34 -19.16 10.96
N ASN A 157 -5.05 -20.21 10.53
CA ASN A 157 -4.59 -21.60 10.60
C ASN A 157 -3.34 -21.86 9.75
N ALA A 158 -3.13 -21.08 8.69
CA ALA A 158 -1.91 -21.12 7.89
C ALA A 158 -0.73 -20.35 8.52
N GLY A 159 -0.90 -19.78 9.72
CA GLY A 159 0.11 -18.97 10.41
C GLY A 159 0.40 -17.63 9.73
N LEU A 160 -0.43 -17.20 8.77
CA LEU A 160 -0.16 -15.98 8.00
C LEU A 160 -0.50 -14.69 8.76
N LEU A 161 -1.34 -14.77 9.79
CA LEU A 161 -1.66 -13.65 10.68
C LEU A 161 -0.78 -13.65 11.94
N GLU A 162 0.02 -14.69 12.14
CA GLU A 162 0.94 -14.79 13.26
C GLU A 162 2.24 -14.05 12.96
N ASN A 163 2.94 -13.61 14.01
CA ASN A 163 4.25 -12.96 13.92
C ASN A 163 4.32 -11.76 12.94
N ASN A 164 3.18 -11.12 12.67
CA ASN A 164 3.04 -10.04 11.68
C ASN A 164 3.54 -10.42 10.27
N VAL A 165 3.40 -11.69 9.85
CA VAL A 165 3.69 -12.10 8.46
C VAL A 165 2.83 -11.29 7.49
N LEU A 166 1.53 -11.22 7.74
CA LEU A 166 0.62 -10.23 7.18
C LEU A 166 0.22 -9.23 8.27
N ASP A 167 0.25 -7.95 7.93
CA ASP A 167 -0.34 -6.91 8.78
C ASP A 167 -1.85 -6.92 8.60
N SER A 168 -2.61 -7.25 9.65
CA SER A 168 -4.08 -7.30 9.60
C SER A 168 -4.72 -5.99 9.15
N ARG A 169 -4.03 -4.84 9.31
CA ARG A 169 -4.51 -3.53 8.83
C ARG A 169 -4.41 -3.37 7.30
N LYS A 170 -3.67 -4.26 6.64
CA LYS A 170 -3.49 -4.31 5.18
C LYS A 170 -4.28 -5.45 4.54
N ILE A 171 -5.13 -6.12 5.32
CA ILE A 171 -6.14 -7.05 4.84
C ILE A 171 -7.43 -6.27 4.68
N LEU A 172 -7.79 -5.99 3.44
CA LEU A 172 -8.88 -5.12 3.09
C LEU A 172 -10.03 -5.92 2.48
N TRP A 173 -11.21 -5.73 3.04
CA TRP A 173 -12.42 -6.42 2.63
C TRP A 173 -13.26 -5.51 1.75
N CYS A 174 -13.83 -6.05 0.69
CA CYS A 174 -14.71 -5.34 -0.23
C CYS A 174 -15.85 -6.27 -0.68
N SER A 175 -16.96 -5.68 -1.11
CA SER A 175 -18.14 -6.41 -1.60
C SER A 175 -18.54 -6.03 -3.02
N THR A 176 -17.75 -5.15 -3.66
CA THR A 176 -18.00 -4.67 -5.02
C THR A 176 -16.69 -4.58 -5.79
N GLU A 177 -16.77 -4.83 -7.11
CA GLU A 177 -15.66 -4.64 -8.04
C GLU A 177 -15.13 -3.21 -8.02
N GLU A 178 -16.03 -2.22 -8.09
CA GLU A 178 -15.66 -0.80 -8.09
C GLU A 178 -14.95 -0.40 -6.79
N GLY A 179 -15.39 -0.92 -5.65
CA GLY A 179 -14.72 -0.71 -4.36
C GLY A 179 -13.29 -1.23 -4.40
N LYS A 180 -13.10 -2.44 -4.92
CA LYS A 180 -11.77 -3.07 -5.07
C LYS A 180 -10.85 -2.25 -5.97
N ILE A 181 -11.33 -1.80 -7.14
CA ILE A 181 -10.56 -0.94 -8.06
C ILE A 181 -10.14 0.36 -7.38
N HIS A 182 -11.07 1.03 -6.69
CA HIS A 182 -10.76 2.27 -5.98
C HIS A 182 -9.69 2.08 -4.91
N MET A 183 -9.77 1.01 -4.12
CA MET A 183 -8.78 0.70 -3.09
C MET A 183 -7.40 0.48 -3.71
N ILE A 184 -7.31 -0.30 -4.80
CA ILE A 184 -6.04 -0.55 -5.49
C ILE A 184 -5.44 0.76 -6.01
N ARG A 185 -6.25 1.62 -6.63
CA ARG A 185 -5.80 2.93 -7.11
C ARG A 185 -5.29 3.84 -5.99
N HIS A 186 -5.94 3.83 -4.83
CA HIS A 186 -5.50 4.64 -3.68
C HIS A 186 -4.21 4.12 -3.03
N ILE A 187 -3.95 2.81 -3.10
CA ILE A 187 -2.72 2.21 -2.58
C ILE A 187 -1.51 2.52 -3.48
N GLU A 188 -1.76 2.79 -4.78
CA GLU A 188 -0.72 3.04 -5.80
C GLU A 188 0.38 1.95 -5.82
N PRO A 189 0.02 0.66 -5.95
CA PRO A 189 0.99 -0.41 -5.93
C PRO A 189 1.83 -0.43 -7.21
N VAL A 190 3.08 -0.90 -7.10
CA VAL A 190 3.93 -1.13 -8.28
C VAL A 190 3.56 -2.42 -9.00
N VAL A 191 2.99 -3.38 -8.27
CA VAL A 191 2.52 -4.66 -8.78
C VAL A 191 1.12 -4.93 -8.23
N HIS A 192 0.20 -5.32 -9.11
CA HIS A 192 -1.09 -5.86 -8.69
C HIS A 192 -1.29 -7.25 -9.29
N ILE A 193 -1.75 -8.19 -8.45
CA ILE A 193 -2.10 -9.55 -8.86
C ILE A 193 -3.61 -9.73 -8.74
N GLU A 194 -4.25 -10.06 -9.86
CA GLU A 194 -5.71 -10.21 -9.99
C GLU A 194 -6.06 -11.61 -10.45
N GLY A 195 -6.99 -12.27 -9.74
CA GLY A 195 -7.52 -13.59 -10.12
C GLY A 195 -9.05 -13.60 -10.32
N GLY A 196 -9.70 -12.46 -10.14
CA GLY A 196 -11.15 -12.35 -10.06
C GLY A 196 -11.71 -12.93 -8.76
N TRP A 197 -12.99 -13.24 -8.77
CA TRP A 197 -13.75 -13.82 -7.66
C TRP A 197 -14.94 -14.63 -8.22
N GLU A 198 -15.44 -15.66 -7.53
CA GLU A 198 -16.68 -16.42 -7.84
C GLU A 198 -16.88 -16.80 -9.33
N LEU A 199 -17.60 -15.96 -10.09
CA LEU A 199 -17.89 -16.12 -11.52
C LEU A 199 -17.17 -15.10 -12.42
N ASP A 200 -16.49 -14.13 -11.81
CA ASP A 200 -15.75 -13.04 -12.45
C ASP A 200 -14.25 -13.34 -12.51
N ASP A 201 -13.61 -13.19 -13.67
CA ASP A 201 -12.18 -13.43 -13.89
C ASP A 201 -11.27 -12.23 -13.68
N GLY A 202 -11.82 -11.09 -13.28
CA GLY A 202 -11.07 -9.88 -12.99
C GLY A 202 -10.66 -9.12 -14.26
N GLU A 203 -11.18 -9.49 -15.43
CA GLU A 203 -10.89 -8.83 -16.71
C GLU A 203 -11.08 -7.31 -16.62
N ASP A 204 -12.24 -6.87 -16.12
CA ASP A 204 -12.57 -5.45 -16.02
C ASP A 204 -11.71 -4.72 -14.99
N ILE A 205 -11.32 -5.39 -13.90
CA ILE A 205 -10.36 -4.86 -12.92
C ILE A 205 -9.01 -4.61 -13.60
N VAL A 206 -8.47 -5.61 -14.30
CA VAL A 206 -7.18 -5.50 -15.00
C VAL A 206 -7.23 -4.38 -16.03
N ARG A 207 -8.29 -4.34 -16.86
CA ARG A 207 -8.51 -3.30 -17.87
C ARG A 207 -8.51 -1.89 -17.26
N LYS A 208 -9.25 -1.69 -16.16
CA LYS A 208 -9.38 -0.39 -15.47
C LYS A 208 -8.13 0.01 -14.69
N LEU A 209 -7.30 -0.95 -14.27
CA LEU A 209 -6.07 -0.68 -13.51
C LEU A 209 -4.83 -0.52 -14.39
N ARG A 210 -4.86 -1.02 -15.63
CA ARG A 210 -3.73 -0.97 -16.57
C ARG A 210 -3.04 0.39 -16.70
N PRO A 211 -3.76 1.54 -16.73
CA PRO A 211 -3.09 2.84 -16.83
C PRO A 211 -2.36 3.29 -15.55
N PHE A 212 -2.64 2.65 -14.41
CA PHE A 212 -2.23 3.13 -13.08
C PHE A 212 -1.19 2.23 -12.40
N VAL A 213 -1.09 0.96 -12.81
CA VAL A 213 -0.20 -0.03 -12.18
C VAL A 213 0.91 -0.43 -13.15
N SER A 214 2.17 -0.31 -12.69
CA SER A 214 3.33 -0.55 -13.54
C SER A 214 3.48 -2.00 -14.02
N ARG A 215 2.97 -2.97 -13.24
CA ARG A 215 2.96 -4.39 -13.58
C ARG A 215 1.70 -5.05 -13.04
N LEU A 216 0.91 -5.60 -13.94
CA LEU A 216 -0.30 -6.36 -13.63
C LEU A 216 -0.05 -7.83 -13.92
N ILE A 217 -0.45 -8.68 -12.99
CA ILE A 217 -0.39 -10.13 -13.15
C ILE A 217 -1.83 -10.61 -13.08
N TRP A 218 -2.34 -11.11 -14.20
CA TRP A 218 -3.67 -11.66 -14.33
C TRP A 218 -3.62 -13.17 -14.28
N VAL A 219 -4.23 -13.77 -13.24
CA VAL A 219 -4.27 -15.21 -13.00
C VAL A 219 -5.64 -15.74 -13.42
N ILE A 220 -5.70 -16.46 -14.55
CA ILE A 220 -6.96 -17.02 -15.08
C ILE A 220 -7.00 -18.53 -14.83
N THR A 221 -7.98 -18.99 -14.04
CA THR A 221 -8.11 -20.40 -13.67
C THR A 221 -8.76 -21.26 -14.78
N ARG A 222 -8.34 -22.53 -14.89
CA ARG A 222 -8.80 -23.48 -15.94
C ARG A 222 -10.31 -23.75 -15.92
N ARG A 223 -10.99 -23.69 -14.78
CA ARG A 223 -12.46 -23.87 -14.70
C ARG A 223 -13.23 -22.87 -15.57
N ARG A 224 -12.61 -21.76 -15.96
CA ARG A 224 -13.21 -20.72 -16.80
C ARG A 224 -12.77 -20.79 -18.27
N ARG A 225 -12.00 -21.82 -18.66
CA ARG A 225 -11.64 -22.11 -20.05
C ARG A 225 -12.75 -22.86 -20.76
N SER A 226 -13.74 -22.12 -21.25
CA SER A 226 -14.42 -22.53 -22.48
C SER A 226 -13.96 -21.73 -23.71
N SER A 227 -13.15 -20.67 -23.54
CA SER A 227 -12.77 -19.78 -24.66
C SER A 227 -11.34 -19.26 -24.70
N PHE A 228 -10.48 -19.53 -23.71
CA PHE A 228 -9.16 -18.91 -23.64
C PHE A 228 -8.04 -19.89 -24.07
N ASN A 229 -7.78 -19.93 -25.36
CA ASN A 229 -6.54 -20.46 -25.92
C ASN A 229 -5.69 -19.23 -26.27
N GLN A 230 -4.38 -19.19 -26.02
CA GLN A 230 -3.58 -18.00 -26.39
C GLN A 230 -3.61 -17.75 -27.91
N ALA A 231 -3.87 -18.81 -28.70
CA ALA A 231 -4.15 -18.78 -30.13
C ALA A 231 -5.62 -18.41 -30.50
N ARG A 232 -6.51 -18.29 -29.51
CA ARG A 232 -7.93 -17.88 -29.62
C ARG A 232 -8.29 -16.86 -28.54
N LEU A 233 -7.42 -15.88 -28.29
CA LEU A 233 -7.81 -14.66 -27.58
C LEU A 233 -9.03 -14.08 -28.31
N LYS A 234 -10.13 -13.79 -27.60
CA LYS A 234 -11.24 -13.10 -28.22
C LYS A 234 -10.75 -11.74 -28.71
N GLU A 235 -11.35 -11.22 -29.77
CA GLU A 235 -11.01 -9.89 -30.30
C GLU A 235 -11.17 -8.79 -29.24
N SER A 236 -12.05 -9.01 -28.24
CA SER A 236 -12.22 -8.19 -27.03
C SER A 236 -11.00 -8.15 -26.09
N ASP A 237 -10.19 -9.20 -26.09
CA ASP A 237 -9.12 -9.42 -25.09
C ASP A 237 -7.79 -8.84 -25.58
N GLN A 238 -7.66 -8.63 -26.90
CA GLN A 238 -6.49 -7.99 -27.51
C GLN A 238 -6.26 -6.58 -26.96
N GLY A 239 -7.33 -5.89 -26.56
CA GLY A 239 -7.27 -4.56 -25.95
C GLY A 239 -6.74 -4.57 -24.50
N ILE A 240 -6.61 -5.73 -23.86
CA ILE A 240 -6.29 -5.87 -22.43
C ILE A 240 -4.81 -6.20 -22.24
N MET A 241 -4.25 -7.04 -23.11
CA MET A 241 -2.84 -7.42 -23.14
C MET A 241 -1.94 -6.22 -23.50
N GLY A 242 -1.69 -5.36 -22.51
CA GLY A 242 -0.71 -4.28 -22.62
C GLY A 242 0.69 -4.76 -22.26
N ALA A 243 1.70 -3.94 -22.57
CA ALA A 243 3.10 -4.25 -22.26
C ALA A 243 3.38 -4.46 -20.76
N ASN A 244 2.49 -3.99 -19.89
CA ASN A 244 2.57 -4.14 -18.43
C ASN A 244 1.67 -5.25 -17.86
N VAL A 245 1.01 -6.04 -18.69
CA VAL A 245 0.11 -7.12 -18.25
C VAL A 245 0.76 -8.47 -18.55
N GLU A 246 0.95 -9.25 -17.50
CA GLU A 246 1.37 -10.65 -17.55
C GLU A 246 0.16 -11.54 -17.30
N LEU A 247 0.03 -12.59 -18.09
CA LEU A 247 -1.03 -13.59 -17.94
C LEU A 247 -0.44 -14.91 -17.46
N ALA A 248 -1.08 -15.57 -16.48
CA ALA A 248 -0.68 -16.89 -16.00
C ALA A 248 -1.90 -17.75 -15.58
N GLU A 249 -1.73 -19.07 -15.49
CA GLU A 249 -2.77 -19.95 -14.94
C GLU A 249 -2.73 -20.01 -13.41
N LYS A 250 -1.53 -19.91 -12.84
CA LYS A 250 -1.27 -19.98 -11.41
C LYS A 250 -0.29 -18.91 -10.99
N LEU A 251 -0.43 -18.42 -9.76
CA LEU A 251 0.51 -17.47 -9.16
C LEU A 251 1.98 -17.93 -9.25
N LEU A 252 2.24 -19.22 -9.05
CA LEU A 252 3.61 -19.76 -9.00
C LEU A 252 4.30 -19.80 -10.37
N GLU A 253 3.55 -19.81 -11.46
CA GLU A 253 4.08 -19.85 -12.85
C GLU A 253 4.51 -18.47 -13.34
N THR A 254 4.05 -17.42 -12.65
CA THR A 254 4.31 -16.03 -13.00
C THR A 254 5.79 -15.68 -12.82
N THR A 255 6.22 -14.58 -13.43
CA THR A 255 7.56 -14.02 -13.21
C THR A 255 7.77 -13.64 -11.74
N ILE A 256 6.73 -13.26 -10.98
CA ILE A 256 6.86 -13.06 -9.53
C ILE A 256 6.99 -14.41 -8.80
N GLY A 257 6.32 -15.47 -9.24
CA GLY A 257 6.52 -16.82 -8.74
C GLY A 257 7.98 -17.28 -8.88
N LYS A 258 8.60 -16.98 -10.04
CA LYS A 258 10.03 -17.22 -10.29
C LYS A 258 10.93 -16.39 -9.39
N GLU A 259 10.61 -15.11 -9.17
CA GLU A 259 11.33 -14.24 -8.19
C GLU A 259 11.29 -14.83 -6.77
N LEU A 260 10.21 -15.51 -6.40
CA LEU A 260 10.05 -16.18 -5.11
C LEU A 260 10.77 -17.53 -5.05
N GLY A 261 11.44 -17.95 -6.12
CA GLY A 261 12.18 -19.21 -6.20
C GLY A 261 11.32 -20.44 -6.51
N PHE A 262 10.12 -20.24 -7.08
CA PHE A 262 9.35 -21.36 -7.64
C PHE A 262 9.76 -21.56 -9.10
N SER A 263 10.30 -22.74 -9.41
CA SER A 263 10.55 -23.17 -10.78
C SER A 263 9.35 -23.97 -11.26
N VAL A 264 8.85 -23.64 -12.46
CA VAL A 264 7.93 -24.53 -13.18
C VAL A 264 8.74 -25.77 -13.53
N ILE A 265 8.41 -26.91 -12.92
CA ILE A 265 8.83 -28.20 -13.46
C ILE A 265 7.98 -28.34 -14.71
N GLU A 266 8.59 -28.18 -15.89
CA GLU A 266 7.94 -28.64 -17.12
C GLU A 266 7.76 -30.15 -16.95
N GLU A 267 6.54 -30.56 -16.62
CA GLU A 267 6.14 -31.95 -16.80
C GLU A 267 6.09 -32.18 -18.32
N ASP A 268 7.21 -32.68 -18.85
CA ASP A 268 7.24 -33.32 -20.17
C ASP A 268 6.27 -34.51 -20.15
N ALA A 269 5.02 -34.30 -20.61
CA ALA A 269 4.08 -35.37 -20.96
C ALA A 269 2.96 -34.88 -21.91
#